data_AF-A0A8T5MYM2-F1
#
_entry.id   AF-A0A8T5MYM2-F1
#
_cell.length_a   1.000
_cell.length_b   1.000
_cell.length_c   1.000
_cell.angle_alpha   90.00
_cell.angle_beta   90.00
_cell.angle_gamma   90.00
#
_symmetry.space_group_name_H-M   'P 1'
#
loop_
_entity.id
_entity.type
_entity.pdbx_description
1 polymer ?
#
loop_
_entity_poly.entity_id
_entity_poly.type
_entity_poly.pdbx_seq_one_letter_code
_entity_poly.pdbx_strand_id
1 'polypeptide(L)' 'NGDSSMARTVSLPAAIATKLVLEGKINVKGVQIPTIPAIYEPVLNELEKFGITFKEIVEDINI' A
#
# COMPACT_ATOMS: atom_id res chain seq x y z
N ASN A 1 15.56 11.44 -15.55
CA ASN A 1 16.21 11.18 -14.25
C ASN A 1 15.15 11.12 -13.17
N GLY A 2 14.65 9.93 -12.87
CA GLY A 2 13.71 9.67 -11.79
C GLY A 2 14.01 8.29 -11.20
N ASP A 3 13.37 7.97 -10.08
CA ASP A 3 13.56 6.67 -9.42
C ASP A 3 13.06 5.52 -10.30
N SER A 4 13.70 4.35 -10.19
CA SER A 4 13.22 3.14 -10.87
C SER A 4 11.85 2.74 -10.34
N SER A 5 11.05 2.07 -11.18
CA SER A 5 9.74 1.56 -10.76
C SER A 5 9.85 0.68 -9.51
N MET A 6 10.90 -0.14 -9.42
CA MET A 6 11.16 -0.94 -8.23
C MET A 6 11.47 -0.07 -7.01
N ALA A 7 12.35 0.93 -7.12
CA ALA A 7 12.68 1.80 -5.99
C ALA A 7 11.42 2.46 -5.41
N ARG A 8 10.53 2.94 -6.28
CA ARG A 8 9.25 3.54 -5.87
C ARG A 8 8.33 2.54 -5.17
N THR A 9 8.14 1.35 -5.72
CA THR A 9 7.21 0.35 -5.15
C THR A 9 7.75 -0.37 -3.91
N VAL A 10 9.05 -0.29 -3.60
CA VAL A 10 9.60 -0.73 -2.29
C VAL A 10 9.57 0.39 -1.26
N SER A 11 10.09 1.58 -1.59
CA SER A 11 10.32 2.64 -0.61
C SER A 11 9.04 3.34 -0.16
N LEU A 12 8.09 3.59 -1.09
CA LEU A 12 6.87 4.34 -0.78
C LEU A 12 5.97 3.60 0.23
N PRO A 13 5.66 2.30 0.08
CA PRO A 13 4.85 1.60 1.08
C PRO A 13 5.49 1.60 2.48
N ALA A 14 6.82 1.46 2.56
CA ALA A 14 7.54 1.49 3.83
C ALA A 14 7.50 2.88 4.50
N ALA A 15 7.74 3.94 3.73
CA ALA A 15 7.68 5.32 4.23
C ALA A 15 6.26 5.71 4.65
N ILE A 16 5.24 5.32 3.87
CA ILE A 16 3.83 5.54 4.17
C ILE A 16 3.42 4.80 5.45
N ALA A 17 3.75 3.52 5.59
CA ALA A 17 3.44 2.76 6.80
C ALA A 17 4.08 3.41 8.04
N THR A 18 5.34 3.84 7.93
CA THR A 18 6.03 4.57 9.00
C THR A 18 5.30 5.85 9.38
N LYS A 19 4.93 6.67 8.40
CA LYS A 19 4.13 7.89 8.60
C LYS A 19 2.81 7.59 9.31
N LEU A 20 2.06 6.58 8.86
CA LEU A 20 0.76 6.22 9.40
C LEU A 20 0.83 5.67 10.83
N VAL A 21 1.91 4.97 11.19
CA VAL A 21 2.19 4.56 12.58
C VAL A 21 2.44 5.79 13.46
N LEU A 22 3.26 6.74 12.99
CA LEU A 22 3.56 7.98 13.72
C LEU A 22 2.32 8.88 13.90
N GLU A 23 1.43 8.90 12.90
CA GLU A 23 0.15 9.63 12.94
C GLU A 23 -0.92 8.91 13.77
N GLY A 24 -0.65 7.71 14.30
CA GLY A 24 -1.65 6.93 15.04
C GLY A 24 -2.83 6.45 14.18
N LYS A 25 -2.63 6.31 12.87
CA LYS A 25 -3.62 5.74 11.94
C LYS A 25 -3.51 4.22 11.84
N ILE A 26 -2.31 3.68 12.06
CA ILE A 26 -2.07 2.25 12.23
C ILE A 26 -1.76 2.00 13.71
N ASN A 27 -2.74 1.47 14.45
CA ASN A 27 -2.65 1.29 15.92
C ASN A 27 -2.44 -0.16 16.37
N VAL A 28 -2.38 -1.10 15.42
CA VAL A 28 -2.14 -2.52 15.69
C VAL A 28 -0.80 -2.71 16.39
N LYS A 29 -0.76 -3.63 17.36
CA LYS A 29 0.41 -3.87 18.22
C LYS A 29 1.05 -5.21 17.89
N GLY A 30 2.29 -5.38 18.37
CA GLY A 30 3.09 -6.59 18.12
C GLY A 30 3.79 -6.57 16.76
N VAL A 31 4.39 -7.71 16.40
CA VAL A 31 5.05 -7.89 15.10
C VAL A 31 3.98 -8.24 14.07
N GLN A 32 3.78 -7.37 13.10
CA GLN A 32 2.73 -7.48 12.09
C GLN A 32 3.33 -7.51 10.68
N ILE A 33 2.72 -8.31 9.81
CA ILE A 33 2.88 -8.24 8.36
C ILE A 33 1.64 -7.57 7.75
N PRO A 34 1.73 -6.91 6.57
CA PRO A 34 0.65 -6.08 6.03
C PRO A 34 -0.48 -6.90 5.37
N THR A 35 -1.03 -7.89 6.06
CA THR A 35 -2.08 -8.79 5.56
C THR A 35 -3.46 -8.48 6.12
N ILE A 36 -3.55 -7.58 7.10
CA ILE A 36 -4.83 -7.18 7.71
C ILE A 36 -5.31 -5.83 7.14
N PRO A 37 -6.63 -5.63 6.96
CA PRO A 37 -7.20 -4.41 6.36
C PRO A 37 -6.72 -3.13 7.04
N ALA A 38 -6.64 -3.13 8.37
CA ALA A 38 -6.18 -2.00 9.17
C ALA A 38 -4.74 -1.52 8.84
N ILE A 39 -3.94 -2.33 8.15
CA ILE A 39 -2.61 -1.94 7.66
C ILE A 39 -2.65 -1.67 6.16
N TYR A 40 -3.13 -2.61 5.33
CA TYR A 40 -2.96 -2.48 3.88
C TYR A 40 -3.87 -1.41 3.27
N GLU A 41 -5.10 -1.24 3.74
CA GLU A 41 -6.04 -0.25 3.18
C GLU A 41 -5.50 1.19 3.28
N PRO A 42 -5.06 1.68 4.46
CA PRO A 42 -4.55 3.05 4.55
C PRO A 42 -3.24 3.24 3.79
N VAL A 43 -2.41 2.20 3.64
CA VAL A 43 -1.19 2.26 2.84
C VAL A 43 -1.52 2.35 1.34
N LEU A 44 -2.44 1.51 0.84
CA LEU A 44 -2.90 1.53 -0.55
C LEU A 44 -3.55 2.87 -0.90
N ASN A 45 -4.44 3.39 -0.05
CA ASN A 45 -5.10 4.68 -0.25
C ASN A 45 -4.10 5.85 -0.35
N GLU A 46 -3.01 5.82 0.42
CA GLU A 46 -1.98 6.85 0.34
C GLU A 46 -1.09 6.68 -0.91
N LEU A 47 -0.83 5.45 -1.34
CA LEU A 47 -0.09 5.15 -2.59
C LEU A 47 -0.77 5.72 -3.84
N GLU A 48 -2.10 5.79 -3.85
CA GLU A 48 -2.86 6.38 -4.97
C GLU A 48 -2.46 7.84 -5.22
N LYS A 49 -2.11 8.59 -4.16
CA LYS A 49 -1.64 9.99 -4.25
C LYS A 49 -0.30 10.12 -4.98
N PHE A 50 0.46 9.03 -5.05
CA PHE A 50 1.72 8.93 -5.79
C PHE A 50 1.52 8.30 -7.18
N GLY A 51 0.28 8.09 -7.61
CA GLY A 51 -0.08 7.51 -8.90
C GLY A 51 0.15 6.00 -8.98
N ILE A 52 0.19 5.29 -7.84
CA ILE A 52 0.30 3.83 -7.80
C ILE A 52 -1.06 3.26 -7.40
N THR A 53 -1.74 2.61 -8.35
CA THR A 53 -3.06 2.01 -8.15
C THR A 53 -3.07 0.59 -8.73
N PHE A 54 -3.98 -0.24 -8.21
CA PHE A 54 -4.21 -1.60 -8.71
C PHE A 54 -5.53 -1.62 -9.48
N LYS A 55 -5.53 -2.29 -10.63
CA LYS A 55 -6.73 -2.48 -11.45
C LYS A 55 -7.06 -3.96 -11.49
N GLU A 56 -8.17 -4.32 -10.84
CA GLU A 56 -8.73 -5.67 -10.92
C GLU A 56 -9.68 -5.76 -12.13
N ILE A 57 -9.59 -6.87 -12.87
CA ILE A 57 -10.40 -7.14 -14.04
C ILE A 57 -10.91 -8.58 -13.91
N VAL A 58 -12.22 -8.76 -13.95
CA VAL A 58 -12.88 -10.06 -13.92
C VAL A 58 -13.59 -10.24 -15.26
N GLU A 59 -13.30 -11.33 -15.96
CA GLU A 59 -13.91 -11.67 -17.25
C GLU A 59 -14.69 -12.99 -17.10
N ASP A 60 -16.00 -12.94 -17.36
CA ASP A 60 -16.83 -14.15 -17.41
C ASP A 60 -16.58 -14.87 -18.74
N ILE A 61 -15.94 -16.04 -18.65
CA ILE A 61 -15.77 -16.92 -19.81
C ILE A 61 -17.08 -17.71 -19.97
N ASN A 62 -17.95 -17.25 -20.87
CA ASN A 62 -19.10 -18.03 -21.30
C ASN A 62 -18.61 -19.22 -22.15
N ILE A 63 -18.70 -20.43 -21.59
CA ILE A 63 -18.48 -21.72 -22.28
C ILE A 63 -19.80 -22.16 -22.93
#